data_AF-Q6YMW7-F1
#
_entry.id   AF-Q6YMW7-F1
#
_cell.length_a   1.000
_cell.length_b   1.000
_cell.length_c   1.000
_cell.angle_alpha   90.00
_cell.angle_beta   90.00
_cell.angle_gamma   90.00
#
_symmetry.space_group_name_H-M   'P 1'
#
loop_
_entity.id
_entity.type
_entity.pdbx_description
1 polymer ?
#
loop_
_entity_poly.entity_id
_entity_poly.type
_entity_poly.pdbx_seq_one_letter_code
_entity_poly.pdbx_strand_id
1 'polypeptide(L)'
;RNIVGCRIQHGWKEGSGPVTQWKGTVLDQVPVNPSLYLIKYDGFDCVYGLELHKDDRVSALEVLPDRVASSRISDAHLADTMIG
;
A
#
# COMPACT_ATOMS: atom_id res chain seq x y z
N ARG A 1 -2.26 -7.77 -13.27
CA ARG A 1 -1.73 -6.41 -13.57
C ARG A 1 -0.76 -6.08 -12.45
N ASN A 2 0.47 -5.65 -12.74
CA ASN A 2 1.39 -5.24 -11.68
C ASN A 2 0.90 -3.90 -11.10
N ILE A 3 0.66 -3.86 -9.78
CA ILE A 3 0.20 -2.66 -9.06
C ILE A 3 1.23 -2.13 -8.07
N VAL A 4 2.42 -2.73 -8.00
CA VAL A 4 3.52 -2.22 -7.17
C VAL A 4 3.90 -0.82 -7.64
N GLY A 5 4.08 0.10 -6.68
CA GLY A 5 4.34 1.52 -6.92
C GLY A 5 3.11 2.35 -7.30
N CYS A 6 1.94 1.72 -7.46
CA CYS A 6 0.70 2.43 -7.79
C CYS A 6 0.00 2.98 -6.53
N ARG A 7 -0.73 4.08 -6.72
CA ARG A 7 -1.75 4.55 -5.79
C ARG A 7 -3.02 3.73 -5.98
N ILE A 8 -3.66 3.35 -4.88
CA ILE A 8 -4.88 2.55 -4.89
C ILE A 8 -5.94 3.17 -3.98
N GLN A 9 -7.19 2.83 -4.24
CA GLN A 9 -8.29 2.99 -3.30
C GLN A 9 -9.12 1.71 -3.22
N HIS A 10 -9.71 1.46 -2.06
CA HIS A 10 -10.67 0.37 -1.89
C HIS A 10 -11.57 0.64 -0.66
N GLY A 11 -12.74 0.00 -0.66
CA GLY A 11 -13.55 -0.16 0.53
C GLY A 11 -12.95 -1.20 1.46
N TRP A 12 -13.06 -0.96 2.77
CA TRP A 12 -12.76 -1.89 3.85
C TRP A 12 -14.01 -2.10 4.70
N LYS A 13 -14.39 -3.35 4.93
CA LYS A 13 -15.53 -3.71 5.79
C LYS A 13 -15.11 -4.70 6.85
N GLU A 14 -15.14 -4.27 8.11
CA GLU A 14 -14.91 -5.15 9.26
C GLU A 14 -16.24 -5.72 9.74
N GLY A 15 -16.44 -7.04 9.58
CA GLY A 15 -17.66 -7.74 9.99
C GLY A 15 -18.94 -7.12 9.42
N SER A 16 -19.91 -6.81 10.30
CA SER A 16 -21.17 -6.14 9.95
C SER A 16 -21.09 -4.61 9.97
N GLY A 17 -19.90 -4.05 10.21
CA GLY A 17 -19.68 -2.61 10.26
C GLY A 17 -19.89 -1.90 8.92
N PRO A 18 -19.88 -0.55 8.93
CA PRO A 18 -19.94 0.23 7.70
C PRO A 18 -18.67 0.04 6.86
N VAL A 19 -18.81 0.24 5.55
CA VAL A 19 -17.65 0.29 4.65
C VAL A 19 -16.93 1.61 4.84
N THR A 20 -15.62 1.55 5.05
CA THR A 20 -14.72 2.71 5.11
C THR A 20 -13.88 2.76 3.84
N GLN A 21 -13.56 3.95 3.34
CA GLN A 21 -12.73 4.11 2.14
C GLN A 21 -11.28 4.37 2.53
N TRP A 22 -10.37 3.59 1.93
CA TRP A 22 -8.94 3.67 2.20
C TRP A 22 -8.19 3.98 0.93
N LYS A 23 -7.18 4.84 1.05
CA LYS A 23 -6.25 5.20 -0.02
C LYS A 23 -4.82 4.95 0.44
N GLY A 24 -4.00 4.43 -0.45
CA GLY A 24 -2.64 4.07 -0.12
C GLY A 24 -1.76 3.81 -1.32
N THR A 25 -0.50 3.51 -1.04
CA THR A 25 0.52 3.16 -2.02
C THR A 25 0.92 1.71 -1.82
N VAL A 26 0.89 0.91 -2.89
CA VAL A 26 1.44 -0.44 -2.86
C VAL A 26 2.97 -0.34 -2.95
N LEU A 27 3.65 -0.75 -1.87
CA LEU A 27 5.10 -0.67 -1.75
C LEU A 27 5.79 -1.85 -2.41
N ASP A 28 5.26 -3.05 -2.21
CA ASP A 28 5.88 -4.29 -2.69
C ASP A 28 4.85 -5.42 -2.80
N GLN A 29 5.25 -6.49 -3.51
CA GLN A 29 4.54 -7.76 -3.60
C GLN A 29 5.48 -8.87 -3.11
N VAL A 30 5.03 -9.61 -2.10
CA VAL A 30 5.90 -10.58 -1.41
C VAL A 30 6.28 -11.73 -2.35
N PRO A 31 7.58 -12.00 -2.60
CA PRO A 31 7.99 -13.01 -3.60
C PRO A 31 7.54 -14.44 -3.27
N VAL A 32 7.54 -14.80 -1.99
CA VAL A 32 7.15 -16.13 -1.50
C VAL A 32 5.62 -16.32 -1.40
N ASN A 33 4.86 -15.22 -1.44
CA ASN A 33 3.40 -15.25 -1.54
C ASN A 33 2.94 -14.08 -2.41
N PRO A 34 2.85 -14.26 -3.74
CA PRO A 34 2.44 -13.20 -4.66
C PRO A 34 1.01 -12.69 -4.47
N SER A 35 0.20 -13.33 -3.61
CA SER A 35 -1.11 -12.77 -3.25
C SER A 35 -0.99 -11.61 -2.27
N LEU A 36 0.08 -11.57 -1.47
CA LEU A 36 0.29 -10.60 -0.40
C LEU A 36 1.02 -9.36 -0.92
N TYR A 37 0.40 -8.21 -0.70
CA TYR A 37 0.96 -6.90 -0.99
C TYR A 37 1.31 -6.18 0.31
N LEU A 38 2.39 -5.39 0.29
CA LEU A 38 2.73 -4.43 1.33
C LEU A 38 2.17 -3.06 0.94
N ILE A 39 1.36 -2.45 1.80
CA ILE A 39 0.67 -1.18 1.53
C ILE A 39 0.97 -0.17 2.64
N LYS A 40 1.24 1.07 2.24
CA LYS A 40 1.27 2.24 3.12
C LYS A 40 -0.01 3.06 2.89
N TYR A 41 -0.87 3.14 3.91
CA TYR A 41 -2.07 3.97 3.85
C TYR A 41 -1.78 5.44 4.17
N ASP A 42 -2.61 6.31 3.60
CA ASP A 42 -2.55 7.75 3.86
C ASP A 42 -2.92 8.06 5.31
N GLY A 43 -2.13 8.90 5.99
CA GLY A 43 -2.40 9.29 7.37
C GLY A 43 -2.00 8.28 8.46
N PHE A 44 -1.43 7.12 8.09
CA PHE A 44 -0.98 6.09 9.03
C PHE A 44 0.47 5.70 8.77
N ASP A 45 1.32 5.66 9.79
CA ASP A 45 2.76 5.40 9.58
C ASP A 45 3.11 3.91 9.40
N CYS A 46 2.22 3.00 9.81
CA CYS A 46 2.42 1.56 9.67
C CYS A 46 2.38 1.07 8.21
N VAL A 47 3.11 -0.02 7.95
CA VAL A 47 2.99 -0.83 6.73
C VAL A 47 2.04 -2.00 7.00
N TYR A 48 1.12 -2.25 6.08
CA TYR A 48 0.12 -3.30 6.19
C TYR A 48 0.34 -4.38 5.12
N GLY A 49 0.22 -5.65 5.49
CA GLY A 49 0.21 -6.77 4.56
C GLY A 49 -1.22 -7.24 4.30
N LEU A 50 -1.68 -7.20 3.04
CA LEU A 50 -3.01 -7.68 2.66
C LEU A 50 -2.99 -8.46 1.35
N GLU A 51 -3.78 -9.53 1.30
CA GLU A 51 -4.07 -10.22 0.05
C GLU A 51 -5.23 -9.51 -0.69
N LEU A 52 -4.94 -8.34 -1.28
CA LEU A 52 -5.94 -7.39 -1.81
C LEU A 52 -7.00 -8.00 -2.75
N HIS A 53 -6.69 -9.10 -3.44
CA HIS A 53 -7.61 -9.78 -4.37
C HIS A 53 -8.33 -11.00 -3.78
N LYS A 54 -7.99 -11.39 -2.55
CA LYS A 54 -8.53 -12.58 -1.86
C LYS A 54 -9.18 -12.26 -0.53
N ASP A 55 -8.86 -11.12 0.07
CA ASP A 55 -9.44 -10.71 1.35
C ASP A 55 -10.86 -10.17 1.15
N ASP A 56 -11.86 -10.88 1.68
CA ASP A 56 -13.28 -10.54 1.55
C ASP A 56 -13.67 -9.19 2.18
N ARG A 57 -12.81 -8.62 3.04
CA ARG A 57 -13.02 -7.30 3.63
C ARG A 57 -12.70 -6.19 2.64
N VAL A 58 -11.92 -6.48 1.60
CA VAL A 58 -11.52 -5.54 0.55
C VAL A 58 -12.57 -5.56 -0.56
N SER A 59 -13.06 -4.38 -0.92
CA SER A 59 -14.08 -4.22 -1.98
C SER A 59 -13.77 -3.04 -2.88
N ALA A 60 -14.25 -3.08 -4.13
CA ALA A 60 -14.09 -1.98 -5.10
C ALA A 60 -12.63 -1.49 -5.24
N LEU A 61 -11.67 -2.42 -5.28
CA LEU A 61 -10.26 -2.09 -5.48
C LEU A 61 -10.04 -1.42 -6.83
N GLU A 62 -9.48 -0.21 -6.80
CA GLU A 62 -9.19 0.59 -7.97
C GLU A 62 -7.76 1.15 -7.89
N VAL A 63 -7.08 1.18 -9.05
CA VAL A 63 -5.80 1.87 -9.21
C VAL A 63 -6.08 3.32 -9.56
N LEU A 64 -5.62 4.25 -8.72
CA LEU A 64 -5.76 5.68 -8.92
C LEU A 64 -4.79 6.18 -10.01
N PRO A 65 -5.15 7.24 -10.76
CA PRO A 65 -4.26 7.84 -11.76
C PRO A 65 -3.07 8.58 -11.14
N ASP A 66 -3.17 8.94 -9.87
CA ASP A 66 -2.13 9.65 -9.13
C ASP A 66 -0.85 8.83 -9.05
N ARG A 67 0.28 9.48 -9.35
CA ARG A 67 1.61 8.89 -9.17
C ARG A 67 2.14 9.24 -7.79
N VAL A 68 2.87 8.31 -7.20
CA VAL A 68 3.62 8.57 -5.98
C VAL A 68 4.65 9.66 -6.28
N ALA A 69 4.63 10.72 -5.47
CA ALA A 69 5.63 11.78 -5.61
C ALA A 69 7.01 11.20 -5.30
N SER A 70 7.96 11.40 -6.22
CA SER A 70 9.37 11.12 -5.99
C SER A 70 10.04 12.41 -5.56
N SER A 71 10.63 12.41 -4.37
CA SER A 71 11.50 13.48 -3.89
C SER A 71 12.95 13.01 -3.90
N ARG A 72 13.88 13.96 -4.04
CA ARG A 72 15.32 13.68 -3.91
C ARG A 72 15.66 13.53 -2.42
N ILE A 73 16.48 12.53 -2.12
CA ILE A 73 17.06 12.36 -0.78
C ILE A 73 18.03 13.54 -0.54
N SER A 74 17.88 14.22 0.59
CA SER A 74 18.69 15.41 0.91
C SER A 74 20.16 15.09 1.17
N ASP A 75 20.42 13.99 1.89
CA ASP A 75 21.77 13.48 2.17
C ASP A 75 21.73 11.95 2.06
N ALA A 76 22.26 11.44 0.94
CA ALA A 76 22.28 10.01 0.67
C ALA A 76 23.26 9.26 1.59
N HIS A 77 24.40 9.87 1.92
CA HIS A 77 25.42 9.23 2.76
C HIS A 77 24.93 9.05 4.19
N LEU A 78 24.28 10.08 4.74
CA LEU A 78 23.64 9.99 6.06
C LEU A 78 22.53 8.93 6.07
N ALA A 79 21.68 8.92 5.04
CA ALA A 79 20.61 7.92 4.92
C ALA A 79 21.16 6.50 4.94
N ASP A 80 22.23 6.23 4.18
CA ASP A 80 22.89 4.92 4.14
C ASP A 80 23.54 4.57 5.49
N THR A 81 24.12 5.56 6.19
CA THR A 81 24.72 5.37 7.53
C THR A 81 23.67 5.02 8.60
N MET A 82 22.42 5.43 8.43
CA MET A 82 21.33 5.16 9.36
C MET A 82 20.72 3.75 9.20
N ILE A 83 21.05 3.03 8.12
CA ILE A 83 20.64 1.64 7.94
C ILE A 83 21.52 0.78 8.86
N GLY A 84 20.88 0.08 9.80
CA GLY A 84 21.55 -0.69 10.87
C GLY A 84 22.54 -1.74 10.38
#